data_AF-A0A1R4KLY9-F1
#
_entry.id   AF-A0A1R4KLY9-F1
#
_cell.length_a   1.000
_cell.length_b   1.000
_cell.length_c   1.000
_cell.angle_alpha   90.00
_cell.angle_beta   90.00
_cell.angle_gamma   90.00
#
_symmetry.space_group_name_H-M   'P 1'
#
loop_
_entity.id
_entity.type
_entity.pdbx_description
1 polymer ?
#
loop_
_entity_poly.entity_id
_entity_poly.type
_entity_poly.pdbx_seq_one_letter_code
_entity_poly.pdbx_strand_id
1 'polypeptide(L)' 'MEMIYLLQEVLEIRWPILLFELIFLFGGIMLVVTGTKVRKQSKSTALMSIILGVIIILISLYLLLWAVMFGYNA' A
#
# COMPACT_ATOMS: atom_id res chain seq x y z
N MET A 1 12.59 16.79 -19.69
CA MET A 1 13.93 16.34 -19.28
C MET A 1 14.10 16.47 -17.76
N GLU A 2 13.67 17.57 -17.15
CA GLU A 2 13.69 17.78 -15.68
C GLU A 2 12.90 16.75 -14.86
N MET A 3 11.72 16.29 -15.32
CA MET A 3 10.93 15.28 -14.62
C MET A 3 11.66 13.94 -14.40
N ILE A 4 12.55 13.55 -15.32
CA ILE A 4 13.26 12.28 -15.23
C ILE A 4 14.34 12.35 -14.15
N TYR A 5 15.01 13.50 -14.02
CA TYR A 5 16.00 13.75 -12.97
C TYR A 5 15.37 13.81 -11.57
N LEU A 6 14.21 14.47 -11.44
CA LEU A 6 13.46 14.51 -10.17
C LEU A 6 12.96 13.12 -9.75
N LEU A 7 12.52 12.29 -10.70
CA LEU A 7 12.14 10.91 -10.44
C LEU A 7 13.33 10.06 -9.98
N GLN A 8 14.51 10.25 -10.58
CA GLN A 8 15.73 9.53 -10.18
C GLN A 8 16.17 9.85 -8.76
N GLU A 9 16.19 11.13 -8.38
CA GLU A 9 16.63 11.57 -7.05
C GLU A 9 15.66 11.09 -5.94
N VAL A 10 14.35 11.14 -6.20
CA VAL A 10 13.33 10.58 -5.29
C VAL A 10 13.46 9.07 -5.18
N LEU A 11 13.70 8.36 -6.29
CA LEU A 11 13.87 6.90 -6.29
C LEU A 11 15.14 6.47 -5.56
N GLU A 12 16.30 7.10 -5.79
CA GLU A 12 17.56 6.68 -5.17
C GLU A 12 17.58 6.80 -3.65
N ILE A 13 16.93 7.83 -3.10
CA ILE A 13 16.92 8.05 -1.64
C ILE A 13 15.76 7.29 -0.98
N ARG A 14 14.64 7.09 -1.68
CA ARG A 14 13.37 6.65 -1.05
C ARG A 14 12.86 5.30 -1.53
N TRP A 15 13.56 4.62 -2.45
CA TRP A 15 13.16 3.29 -2.93
C TRP A 15 12.88 2.26 -1.82
N PRO A 16 13.60 2.21 -0.67
CA PRO A 16 13.31 1.18 0.33
C PRO A 16 11.95 1.38 0.99
N ILE A 17 11.59 2.64 1.27
CA ILE A 17 10.30 3.02 1.88
C ILE A 17 9.17 2.79 0.88
N LEU A 18 9.36 3.19 -0.38
CA LEU A 18 8.37 2.96 -1.44
C LEU A 18 8.14 1.47 -1.70
N LEU A 19 9.20 0.64 -1.69
CA LEU A 19 9.08 -0.80 -1.79
C LEU A 19 8.34 -1.41 -0.60
N PHE A 20 8.64 -0.96 0.61
CA PHE A 20 7.96 -1.43 1.81
C PHE A 20 6.45 -1.14 1.76
N GLU A 21 6.08 0.08 1.35
CA GLU A 21 4.67 0.45 1.16
C GLU A 21 3.98 -0.34 0.06
N LEU A 22 4.68 -0.63 -1.05
CA LEU A 22 4.15 -1.49 -2.11
C LEU A 22 3.87 -2.91 -1.61
N ILE A 23 4.76 -3.48 -0.79
CA ILE A 23 4.55 -4.81 -0.18
C ILE A 23 3.32 -4.79 0.73
N PHE A 24 3.15 -3.75 1.55
CA PHE A 24 1.97 -3.60 2.41
C PHE A 24 0.68 -3.48 1.59
N LEU A 25 0.71 -2.70 0.51
CA LEU A 25 -0.41 -2.56 -0.40
C LEU A 25 -0.82 -3.92 -1.00
N PHE A 26 0.15 -4.69 -1.50
CA PHE A 26 -0.09 -6.05 -2.01
C PHE A 26 -0.63 -6.99 -0.92
N GLY A 27 -0.10 -6.88 0.31
CA GLY A 27 -0.59 -7.63 1.47
C GLY A 27 -2.06 -7.32 1.78
N GLY A 28 -2.45 -6.04 1.74
CA GLY A 28 -3.83 -5.60 1.91
C GLY A 28 -4.76 -6.16 0.83
N ILE A 29 -4.35 -6.11 -0.44
CA ILE A 29 -5.10 -6.70 -1.56
C ILE A 29 -5.26 -8.21 -1.39
N MET A 30 -4.18 -8.92 -1.03
CA MET A 30 -4.21 -10.36 -0.77
C MET A 30 -5.14 -10.73 0.39
N LEU A 31 -5.22 -9.89 1.43
CA LEU A 31 -6.15 -10.05 2.55
C LEU A 31 -7.62 -9.94 2.09
N VAL A 32 -7.93 -8.96 1.24
CA VAL A 32 -9.28 -8.83 0.66
C VAL A 32 -9.61 -10.05 -0.20
N VAL A 33 -8.71 -10.44 -1.11
CA VAL A 33 -8.90 -11.62 -1.98
C VAL A 33 -9.09 -12.87 -1.14
N THR A 34 -8.25 -13.09 -0.13
CA THR A 34 -8.35 -14.24 0.77
C THR A 34 -9.67 -14.20 1.52
N GLY A 35 -10.05 -13.07 2.11
CA GLY A 35 -11.34 -12.90 2.80
C GLY A 35 -12.54 -13.29 1.94
N THR A 36 -12.54 -12.92 0.66
CA THR A 36 -13.60 -13.35 -0.28
C THR A 36 -13.62 -14.86 -0.51
N LYS A 37 -12.45 -15.52 -0.54
CA LYS A 37 -12.34 -16.98 -0.66
C LYS A 37 -12.80 -17.71 0.60
N VAL A 38 -12.41 -17.22 1.79
CA VAL A 38 -12.76 -17.87 3.08
C VAL A 38 -14.22 -17.63 3.48
N ARG A 39 -14.95 -16.74 2.80
CA ARG A 39 -16.39 -16.46 3.04
C ARG A 39 -17.27 -17.71 3.02
N LYS A 40 -16.88 -18.73 2.24
CA LYS A 40 -17.59 -20.02 2.17
C LYS A 40 -17.42 -20.87 3.44
N GLN A 41 -16.33 -20.67 4.19
CA GLN A 41 -16.03 -21.41 5.42
C GLN A 41 -16.46 -20.64 6.67
N SER A 42 -16.11 -19.34 6.74
CA SER A 42 -16.43 -18.49 7.88
C SER A 42 -16.77 -17.08 7.43
N LYS A 43 -18.02 -16.66 7.65
CA LYS A 43 -18.48 -15.30 7.34
C LYS A 43 -17.77 -14.25 8.21
N SER A 44 -17.51 -14.56 9.48
CA SER A 44 -16.84 -13.64 10.42
C SER A 44 -15.39 -13.41 10.02
N THR A 45 -14.64 -14.49 9.77
CA THR A 45 -13.24 -14.41 9.34
C THR A 45 -13.12 -13.68 8.00
N ALA A 46 -14.02 -13.97 7.05
CA ALA A 46 -14.06 -13.26 5.78
C ALA A 46 -14.27 -11.75 5.95
N LEU A 47 -15.22 -11.35 6.81
CA LEU A 47 -15.49 -9.95 7.08
C LEU A 47 -14.27 -9.27 7.72
N MET A 48 -13.65 -9.89 8.73
CA MET A 48 -12.43 -9.37 9.34
C MET A 48 -11.28 -9.22 8.35
N SER A 49 -11.01 -10.23 7.51
CA SER A 49 -9.95 -10.17 6.50
C SER A 49 -10.19 -9.07 5.49
N ILE A 50 -11.44 -8.87 5.04
CA ILE A 50 -11.79 -7.80 4.11
C ILE A 50 -11.62 -6.43 4.78
N ILE A 51 -12.13 -6.23 5.99
CA ILE A 51 -12.02 -4.95 6.71
C ILE A 51 -10.54 -4.60 6.94
N LEU A 52 -9.75 -5.54 7.46
CA LEU A 52 -8.31 -5.32 7.69
C LEU A 52 -7.57 -5.03 6.38
N GLY A 53 -7.86 -5.78 5.32
CA GLY A 53 -7.27 -5.55 4.01
C GLY A 53 -7.60 -4.17 3.46
N VAL A 54 -8.86 -3.72 3.57
CA VAL A 54 -9.28 -2.37 3.15
C VAL A 54 -8.57 -1.28 3.96
N ILE A 55 -8.46 -1.44 5.28
CA ILE A 55 -7.75 -0.47 6.13
C ILE A 55 -6.28 -0.36 5.71
N ILE A 56 -5.60 -1.50 5.50
CA ILE A 56 -4.20 -1.52 5.05
C ILE A 56 -4.05 -0.82 3.70
N ILE A 57 -4.93 -1.11 2.74
CA ILE A 57 -4.91 -0.46 1.42
C ILE A 57 -5.06 1.06 1.56
N LEU A 58 -6.01 1.54 2.35
CA LEU A 58 -6.23 2.97 2.53
C LEU A 58 -5.02 3.67 3.18
N ILE A 59 -4.42 3.04 4.20
CA ILE A 59 -3.22 3.57 4.85
C ILE A 59 -2.05 3.61 3.87
N SER A 60 -1.77 2.51 3.15
CA SER A 60 -0.67 2.48 2.19
C SER A 60 -0.87 3.44 1.03
N LEU A 61 -2.10 3.61 0.52
CA LEU A 61 -2.39 4.61 -0.50
C LEU A 61 -2.17 6.03 0.02
N TYR A 62 -2.58 6.32 1.26
CA TYR A 62 -2.32 7.61 1.89
C TYR A 62 -0.82 7.88 2.05
N LEU A 63 -0.06 6.90 2.53
CA LEU A 63 1.39 7.03 2.71
C LEU A 63 2.14 7.16 1.38
N LEU A 64 1.74 6.43 0.34
CA LEU A 64 2.28 6.58 -1.00
C LEU A 64 1.98 7.96 -1.59
N LEU A 65 0.74 8.42 -1.49
CA LEU A 65 0.36 9.78 -1.90
C LEU A 65 1.16 10.83 -1.15
N TRP A 66 1.32 10.66 0.16
CA TRP A 66 2.09 11.58 0.99
C TRP A 66 3.58 11.56 0.62
N ALA A 67 4.17 10.39 0.40
CA ALA A 67 5.56 10.24 0.00
C ALA A 67 5.86 10.87 -1.37
N VAL A 68 4.88 10.81 -2.29
CA VAL A 68 4.98 11.44 -3.61
C VAL A 68 4.74 12.96 -3.56
N MET A 69 3.71 13.41 -2.83
CA MET A 69 3.27 14.81 -2.84
C MET A 69 4.05 15.70 -1.87
N PHE A 70 4.33 15.21 -0.67
CA PHE A 70 4.92 15.97 0.43
C PHE A 70 6.31 15.52 0.78
N GLY A 71 6.82 14.52 0.06
CA GLY A 71 8.02 13.76 0.37
C GLY A 71 9.10 14.64 0.99
N TYR A 72 9.10 14.65 2.33
CA TYR A 72 9.76 15.58 3.23
C TYR A 72 10.42 16.81 2.57
N ASN A 73 9.73 17.96 2.60
CA ASN A 73 10.42 19.25 2.72
C ASN A 73 10.98 19.37 4.16
N ALA A 74 11.98 18.56 4.51
CA ALA A 74 12.84 18.80 5.67
C ALA A 74 14.23 19.18 5.17
#